data_AF-A0A7N0UM82-F1
#
_entry.id   AF-A0A7N0UM82-F1
#
_cell.length_a   1.000
_cell.length_b   1.000
_cell.length_c   1.000
_cell.angle_alpha   90.00
_cell.angle_beta   90.00
_cell.angle_gamma   90.00
#
_symmetry.space_group_name_H-M   'P 1'
#
loop_
_entity.id
_entity.type
_entity.pdbx_description
1 polymer ?
#
loop_
_entity_poly.entity_id
_entity_poly.type
_entity_poly.pdbx_seq_one_letter_code
_entity_poly.pdbx_strand_id
1 'polypeptide(L)'
;MLNICLNALAVYGKLIVIGMISQYQGEHGWQPSNYAGLLDKLLAKSQTVAGFFLVQYAPLWQQHLDRLYDLFSTGKLKVLIDSKRFVGLQAIPDAVEHLHSGKSAGKVVVCIDPSLAPQSAKL
;
A
#
# COMPACT_ATOMS: atom_id res chain seq x y z
N MET A 1 -8.67 0.84 -11.75
CA MET A 1 -7.53 -0.09 -11.60
C MET A 1 -7.96 -1.55 -11.61
N LEU A 2 -8.95 -1.99 -10.80
CA LEU A 2 -9.33 -3.42 -10.69
C LEU A 2 -9.57 -4.12 -12.04
N ASN A 3 -10.40 -3.53 -12.91
CA ASN A 3 -10.71 -4.12 -14.22
C ASN A 3 -9.47 -4.31 -15.10
N ILE A 4 -8.52 -3.38 -15.04
CA ILE A 4 -7.26 -3.45 -15.80
C ILE A 4 -6.44 -4.64 -15.29
N CYS A 5 -6.24 -4.74 -13.97
CA CYS A 5 -5.49 -5.84 -13.36
C CYS A 5 -6.13 -7.19 -13.66
N LEU A 6 -7.45 -7.33 -13.49
CA LEU A 6 -8.19 -8.57 -13.73
C LEU A 6 -8.06 -9.04 -15.19
N ASN A 7 -8.18 -8.13 -16.15
CA ASN A 7 -8.03 -8.47 -17.57
C ASN A 7 -6.59 -8.87 -17.93
N ALA A 8 -5.60 -8.28 -17.27
CA ALA A 8 -4.18 -8.54 -17.48
C ALA A 8 -3.66 -9.83 -16.83
N LEU A 9 -4.42 -10.43 -15.91
CA LEU A 9 -4.02 -11.69 -15.27
C LEU A 9 -3.84 -12.82 -16.32
N ALA A 10 -2.74 -13.56 -16.17
CA ALA A 10 -2.48 -14.79 -16.91
C ALA A 10 -3.46 -15.92 -16.52
N VAL A 11 -3.40 -17.06 -17.21
CA VAL A 11 -4.05 -18.29 -16.75
C VAL A 11 -3.48 -18.66 -15.37
N TYR A 12 -4.34 -18.98 -14.40
CA TYR A 12 -4.04 -19.19 -12.98
C TYR A 12 -3.52 -17.95 -12.24
N GLY A 13 -3.62 -16.77 -12.85
CA GLY A 13 -3.19 -15.51 -12.25
C GLY A 13 -3.95 -15.19 -10.96
N LYS A 14 -3.26 -14.58 -9.99
CA LYS A 14 -3.82 -14.18 -8.70
C LYS A 14 -3.74 -12.67 -8.54
N LEU A 15 -4.87 -12.06 -8.20
CA LEU A 15 -4.93 -10.66 -7.79
C LEU A 15 -5.25 -10.59 -6.29
N ILE A 16 -4.34 -10.00 -5.53
CA ILE A 16 -4.52 -9.79 -4.09
C ILE A 16 -5.07 -8.39 -3.88
N VAL A 17 -6.24 -8.30 -3.24
CA VAL A 17 -6.87 -7.03 -2.87
C VAL A 17 -6.33 -6.60 -1.52
N ILE A 18 -5.39 -5.64 -1.55
CA ILE A 18 -4.81 -4.99 -0.36
C ILE A 18 -5.62 -3.75 0.06
N GLY A 19 -6.23 -3.08 -0.92
CA GLY A 19 -6.98 -1.86 -0.69
C GLY A 19 -7.49 -1.24 -1.98
N MET A 20 -8.19 -0.13 -1.83
CA MET A 20 -8.87 0.59 -2.93
C MET A 20 -8.87 2.09 -2.65
N ILE A 21 -7.66 2.67 -2.54
CA ILE A 21 -7.47 4.07 -2.11
C ILE A 21 -8.23 5.10 -2.95
N SER A 22 -8.48 4.81 -4.23
CA SER A 22 -9.32 5.65 -5.10
C SER A 22 -10.78 5.78 -4.63
N GLN A 23 -11.21 4.95 -3.69
CA GLN A 23 -12.56 4.95 -3.11
C GLN A 23 -12.57 5.40 -1.64
N TYR A 24 -11.44 5.82 -1.05
CA TYR A 24 -11.44 6.17 0.37
C TYR A 24 -12.00 7.57 0.66
N GLN A 25 -11.97 8.47 -0.32
CA GLN A 25 -12.35 9.87 -0.16
C GLN A 25 -13.66 10.20 -0.90
N GLY A 26 -14.27 11.33 -0.51
CA GLY A 26 -15.48 11.88 -1.12
C GLY A 26 -16.76 11.41 -0.43
N GLU A 27 -17.89 12.04 -0.77
CA GLU A 27 -19.23 11.72 -0.23
C GLU A 27 -19.66 10.28 -0.54
N HIS A 28 -19.00 9.63 -1.49
CA HIS A 28 -19.24 8.27 -1.94
C HIS A 28 -18.08 7.33 -1.61
N GLY A 29 -17.29 7.68 -0.59
CA GLY A 29 -16.25 6.82 -0.07
C GLY A 29 -16.79 5.43 0.27
N TRP A 30 -16.02 4.39 -0.06
CA TRP A 30 -16.35 2.99 0.19
C TRP A 30 -17.61 2.46 -0.48
N GLN A 31 -18.13 3.15 -1.50
CA GLN A 31 -19.27 2.61 -2.25
C GLN A 31 -18.90 1.32 -3.00
N PRO A 32 -19.66 0.22 -2.78
CA PRO A 32 -19.48 -1.00 -3.52
C PRO A 32 -19.63 -0.74 -5.03
N SER A 33 -18.71 -1.27 -5.82
CA SER A 33 -18.79 -1.19 -7.28
C SER A 33 -19.37 -2.47 -7.87
N ASN A 34 -20.11 -2.32 -8.96
CA ASN A 34 -20.57 -3.46 -9.74
C ASN A 34 -19.44 -3.96 -10.67
N TYR A 35 -19.19 -5.27 -10.68
CA TYR A 35 -18.13 -5.90 -11.46
C TYR A 35 -18.73 -6.91 -12.45
N ALA A 36 -19.34 -6.38 -13.50
CA ALA A 36 -19.93 -7.20 -14.57
C ALA A 36 -18.87 -8.10 -15.23
N GLY A 37 -19.23 -9.37 -15.44
CA GLY A 37 -18.36 -10.36 -16.07
C GLY A 37 -17.20 -10.86 -15.19
N LEU A 38 -17.21 -10.56 -13.89
CA LEU A 38 -16.16 -11.01 -12.97
C LEU A 38 -16.02 -12.54 -12.98
N LEU A 39 -17.13 -13.26 -12.81
CA LEU A 39 -17.12 -14.72 -12.75
C LEU A 39 -16.64 -15.34 -14.07
N ASP A 40 -17.08 -14.80 -15.21
CA ASP A 40 -16.65 -15.27 -16.54
C ASP A 40 -15.14 -15.13 -16.73
N LYS A 41 -14.57 -13.99 -16.31
CA LYS A 41 -13.12 -13.74 -16.40
C LYS A 41 -12.33 -14.69 -15.49
N LEU A 42 -12.80 -14.88 -14.26
CA LEU A 42 -12.17 -15.80 -13.32
C LEU A 42 -12.18 -17.24 -13.85
N LEU A 43 -13.33 -17.69 -14.36
CA LEU A 43 -13.51 -19.03 -14.91
C LEU A 43 -12.62 -19.25 -16.15
N ALA A 44 -12.68 -18.34 -17.12
CA ALA A 44 -12.03 -18.48 -18.43
C ALA A 44 -10.50 -18.67 -18.34
N LYS A 45 -9.88 -18.18 -17.27
CA LYS A 45 -8.44 -18.27 -17.04
C LYS A 45 -8.10 -18.95 -15.71
N SER A 46 -9.06 -19.56 -15.03
CA SER A 46 -8.87 -20.16 -13.70
C SER A 46 -8.17 -19.24 -12.69
N GLN A 47 -8.54 -17.97 -12.67
CA GLN A 47 -7.91 -16.93 -11.87
C GLN A 47 -8.43 -16.90 -10.43
N THR A 48 -7.69 -16.24 -9.54
CA THR A 48 -8.10 -15.99 -8.16
C THR A 48 -8.08 -14.50 -7.84
N VAL A 49 -9.12 -14.03 -7.15
CA VAL A 49 -9.11 -12.73 -6.46
C VAL A 49 -9.24 -13.02 -4.96
N ALA A 50 -8.30 -12.54 -4.16
CA ALA A 50 -8.25 -12.81 -2.72
C ALA A 50 -8.06 -11.52 -1.92
N GLY A 51 -8.88 -11.31 -0.90
CA GLY A 51 -8.68 -10.23 0.06
C GLY A 51 -7.53 -10.54 1.02
N PHE A 52 -6.80 -9.51 1.42
CA PHE A 52 -5.82 -9.59 2.50
C PHE A 52 -6.06 -8.45 3.48
N PHE A 53 -6.43 -8.79 4.71
CA PHE A 53 -6.59 -7.81 5.78
C PHE A 53 -5.60 -8.13 6.90
N LEU A 54 -4.65 -7.23 7.14
CA LEU A 54 -3.47 -7.48 7.98
C LEU A 54 -3.81 -8.08 9.35
N VAL A 55 -4.88 -7.60 9.98
CA VAL A 55 -5.29 -8.05 11.32
C VAL A 55 -5.63 -9.55 11.37
N GLN A 56 -6.13 -10.13 10.26
CA GLN A 56 -6.45 -11.56 10.17
C GLN A 56 -5.19 -12.45 10.12
N TYR A 57 -4.02 -11.85 9.87
CA TYR A 57 -2.73 -12.54 9.78
C TYR A 57 -1.78 -12.17 10.92
N ALA A 58 -2.30 -11.57 12.00
CA ALA A 58 -1.52 -11.18 13.18
C ALA A 58 -0.58 -12.28 13.74
N PRO A 59 -0.94 -13.58 13.75
CA PRO A 59 -0.02 -14.63 14.20
C PRO A 59 1.28 -14.74 13.39
N LEU A 60 1.30 -14.25 12.15
CA LEU A 60 2.49 -14.25 11.28
C LEU A 60 3.37 -13.01 11.44
N TRP A 61 2.91 -12.02 12.21
CA TRP A 61 3.51 -10.67 12.27
C TRP A 61 4.98 -10.71 12.70
N GLN A 62 5.28 -11.34 13.83
CA GLN A 62 6.64 -11.35 14.39
C GLN A 62 7.64 -11.96 13.41
N GLN A 63 7.33 -13.16 12.90
CA GLN A 63 8.17 -13.85 11.92
C GLN A 63 8.43 -13.00 10.67
N HIS A 64 7.40 -12.31 10.17
CA HIS A 64 7.55 -11.46 8.99
C HIS A 64 8.37 -10.19 9.28
N LEU A 65 8.19 -9.58 10.45
CA LEU A 65 8.94 -8.40 10.85
C LEU A 65 10.43 -8.71 11.01
N ASP A 66 10.78 -9.82 11.66
CA ASP A 66 12.17 -10.27 11.83
C ASP A 66 12.86 -10.44 10.48
N ARG A 67 12.15 -11.06 9.52
CA ARG A 67 12.65 -11.22 8.15
C ARG A 67 12.83 -9.89 7.42
N LEU A 68 11.88 -8.96 7.54
CA LEU A 68 11.99 -7.64 6.93
C LEU A 68 13.18 -6.86 7.50
N TYR A 69 13.40 -6.96 8.81
CA TYR A 69 14.55 -6.34 9.47
C TYR A 69 15.87 -6.96 9.02
N ASP A 70 15.97 -8.29 8.94
CA ASP A 70 17.16 -8.97 8.41
C ASP A 70 17.48 -8.52 6.97
N LEU A 71 16.47 -8.48 6.09
CA LEU A 71 16.67 -8.00 4.72
C LEU A 71 17.13 -6.53 4.68
N PHE A 72 16.59 -5.69 5.57
CA PHE A 72 17.00 -4.29 5.67
C PHE A 72 18.44 -4.15 6.20
N SER A 73 18.76 -4.79 7.32
CA SER A 73 20.07 -4.69 7.98
C SER A 73 21.19 -5.30 7.13
N THR A 74 20.88 -6.33 6.32
CA THR A 74 21.81 -6.93 5.35
C THR A 74 21.85 -6.22 3.99
N GLY A 75 21.15 -5.10 3.83
CA GLY A 75 21.16 -4.28 2.60
C GLY A 75 20.42 -4.89 1.39
N LYS A 76 19.65 -5.97 1.60
CA LYS A 76 18.84 -6.64 0.56
C LYS A 76 17.49 -5.98 0.33
N LEU A 77 17.03 -5.16 1.27
CA LEU A 77 15.79 -4.38 1.17
C LEU A 77 16.11 -2.89 1.33
N LYS A 78 15.83 -2.10 0.29
CA LYS A 78 15.88 -0.64 0.35
C LYS A 78 14.58 -0.09 0.93
N VAL A 79 14.67 0.71 1.98
CA VAL A 79 13.53 1.42 2.56
C VAL A 79 13.51 2.85 2.03
N LEU A 80 12.49 3.17 1.22
CA LEU A 80 12.30 4.51 0.69
C LEU A 80 11.34 5.29 1.57
N ILE A 81 11.84 6.37 2.17
CA ILE A 81 11.03 7.38 2.85
C ILE A 81 10.82 8.54 1.87
N ASP A 82 9.60 9.05 1.82
CA ASP A 82 9.28 10.23 0.99
C ASP A 82 10.20 11.40 1.35
N SER A 83 10.74 12.07 0.32
CA SER A 83 11.70 13.15 0.52
C SER A 83 11.07 14.43 1.07
N LYS A 84 9.75 14.60 0.94
CA LYS A 84 9.04 15.75 1.49
C LYS A 84 8.99 15.64 3.01
N ARG A 85 9.57 16.64 3.68
CA ARG A 85 9.65 16.71 5.13
C ARG A 85 8.37 17.31 5.70
N PHE A 86 7.78 16.60 6.65
CA PHE A 86 6.67 17.08 7.49
C PHE A 86 7.15 17.06 8.94
N VAL A 87 6.99 18.18 9.65
CA VAL A 87 7.52 18.34 11.01
C VAL A 87 6.44 18.86 11.93
N GLY A 88 6.29 18.21 13.08
CA GLY A 88 5.26 18.50 14.08
C GLY A 88 3.90 17.91 13.73
N LEU A 89 3.07 17.70 14.75
CA LEU A 89 1.72 17.14 14.60
C LEU A 89 0.82 17.98 13.68
N GLN A 90 1.07 19.29 13.64
CA GLN A 90 0.31 20.23 12.81
C GLN A 90 0.48 19.97 11.30
N ALA A 91 1.57 19.30 10.89
CA ALA A 91 1.83 18.95 9.50
C ALA A 91 1.19 17.63 9.06
N ILE A 92 0.47 16.92 9.95
CA ILE A 92 -0.21 15.65 9.60
C ILE A 92 -1.26 15.86 8.49
N PRO A 93 -2.15 16.87 8.52
CA PRO A 93 -3.10 17.10 7.43
C PRO A 93 -2.42 17.25 6.07
N ASP A 94 -1.36 18.07 6.00
CA ASP A 94 -0.58 18.28 4.76
C ASP A 94 0.11 16.98 4.29
N ALA A 95 0.55 16.13 5.22
CA ALA A 95 1.15 14.84 4.91
C ALA A 95 0.11 13.86 4.33
N VAL A 96 -1.11 13.86 4.87
CA VAL A 96 -2.23 13.07 4.36
C VAL A 96 -2.64 13.57 2.98
N GLU A 97 -2.76 14.89 2.78
CA GLU A 97 -3.07 15.47 1.48
C GLU A 97 -1.98 15.12 0.44
N HIS A 98 -0.70 15.20 0.83
CA HIS A 98 0.41 14.80 -0.04
C HIS A 98 0.32 13.32 -0.44
N LEU A 99 0.02 12.43 0.50
CA LEU A 99 -0.20 11.00 0.21
C LEU A 99 -1.33 10.80 -0.81
N HIS A 100 -2.46 11.49 -0.62
CA HIS A 100 -3.62 11.39 -1.51
C HIS A 100 -3.44 12.09 -2.85
N SER A 101 -2.53 13.07 -2.96
CA SER A 101 -2.23 13.76 -4.21
C SER A 101 -1.55 12.87 -5.26
N GLY A 102 -1.08 11.68 -4.87
CA GLY A 102 -0.33 10.76 -5.74
C GLY A 102 1.10 11.22 -6.05
N LYS A 103 1.57 12.31 -5.44
CA LYS A 103 2.94 12.84 -5.61
C LYS A 103 3.98 12.17 -4.71
N SER A 104 3.55 11.30 -3.81
CA SER A 104 4.45 10.64 -2.87
C SER A 104 5.30 9.55 -3.53
N ALA A 105 6.54 9.42 -3.08
CA ALA A 105 7.48 8.37 -3.51
C ALA A 105 8.11 7.72 -2.27
N GLY A 106 7.59 6.55 -1.88
CA GLY A 106 7.98 5.86 -0.66
C GLY A 106 7.03 6.13 0.50
N LYS A 107 7.47 5.83 1.73
CA LYS A 107 6.66 6.01 2.94
C LYS A 107 6.64 7.49 3.35
N VAL A 108 5.47 8.10 3.32
CA VAL A 108 5.24 9.41 3.95
C VAL A 108 5.33 9.28 5.47
N VAL A 109 6.17 10.11 6.10
CA VAL A 109 6.40 10.15 7.55
C VAL A 109 6.30 11.58 8.05
N VAL A 110 5.84 11.74 9.30
CA VAL A 110 5.83 13.03 9.99
C VAL A 110 6.81 12.94 11.15
N CYS A 111 7.75 13.87 11.19
CA CYS A 111 8.74 13.97 12.24
C CYS A 111 8.18 14.75 13.43
N ILE A 112 7.98 14.11 14.57
CA ILE A 112 7.43 14.77 15.77
C ILE A 112 8.51 15.60 16.46
N ASP A 113 9.73 15.07 16.54
CA ASP A 113 10.89 15.75 17.12
C ASP A 113 11.90 16.12 16.02
N PRO A 114 12.09 17.41 15.72
CA PRO A 114 13.04 17.87 14.70
C PRO A 114 14.47 17.37 14.91
N SER A 115 14.89 17.08 16.15
CA SER A 115 16.22 16.53 16.44
C SER A 115 16.40 15.09 15.92
N LEU A 116 15.30 14.37 15.71
CA LEU A 116 15.25 13.02 15.14
C LEU A 116 14.91 13.03 13.65
N ALA A 117 14.90 14.20 13.01
CA ALA A 117 14.55 14.30 11.60
C ALA A 117 15.46 13.40 10.75
N PRO A 118 14.89 12.46 9.97
CA PRO A 118 15.70 11.52 9.21
C PRO A 118 16.65 12.29 8.29
N GLN A 119 17.95 11.99 8.41
CA GLN A 119 18.90 12.36 7.35
C GLN A 119 18.45 11.63 6.10
N SER A 120 18.35 12.36 4.97
CA SER A 120 17.90 11.81 3.69
C SER A 120 18.60 10.47 3.45
N ALA A 121 17.83 9.42 3.17
CA ALA A 121 18.41 8.11 2.87
C ALA A 121 19.44 8.30 1.75
N LYS A 122 20.72 8.03 2.06
CA LYS A 122 21.78 8.04 1.04
C LYS A 122 21.41 6.94 0.05
N LEU A 123 21.13 7.34 -1.19
CA LEU A 123 20.86 6.43 -2.31
C LEU A 123 22.06 5.53 -2.62
#